data_AF-A0AAV3RJX1-F1
#
_entry.id   AF-A0AAV3RJX1-F1
#
_cell.length_a   1.000
_cell.length_b   1.000
_cell.length_c   1.000
_cell.angle_alpha   90.00
_cell.angle_beta   90.00
_cell.angle_gamma   90.00
#
_symmetry.space_group_name_H-M   'P 1'
#
loop_
_entity.id
_entity.type
_entity.pdbx_description
1 polymer ?
#
loop_
_entity_poly.entity_id
_entity_poly.type
_entity_poly.pdbx_seq_one_letter_code
_entity_poly.pdbx_strand_id
1 'polypeptide(L)' 'MITNVFQANIKCFQADEGGEFYKLEPYLNKHGILFRYSCPATPQQNGVAERKYRNVAEKIRCSLFNLNYHQFLG' A
#
# COMPACT_ATOMS: atom_id res chain seq x y z
N MET A 1 -14.61 -7.24 -13.52
CA MET A 1 -14.59 -7.06 -12.05
C MET A 1 -13.14 -7.10 -11.62
N ILE A 2 -12.64 -6.10 -10.90
CA ILE A 2 -11.23 -6.09 -10.43
C ILE A 2 -11.16 -6.86 -9.11
N THR A 3 -10.25 -7.81 -9.05
CA THR A 3 -9.97 -8.63 -7.86
C THR A 3 -8.53 -8.41 -7.40
N ASN A 4 -8.28 -8.64 -6.12
CA ASN A 4 -6.93 -8.72 -5.59
C ASN A 4 -6.29 -10.09 -5.90
N VAL A 5 -5.03 -10.28 -5.52
CA VAL A 5 -4.28 -11.54 -5.69
C VAL A 5 -4.90 -12.74 -4.96
N PHE A 6 -5.84 -12.48 -4.04
CA PHE A 6 -6.61 -13.49 -3.32
C PHE A 6 -8.00 -13.69 -3.92
N GLN A 7 -8.23 -13.23 -5.15
CA GLN A 7 -9.50 -13.33 -5.88
C GLN A 7 -10.66 -12.60 -5.19
N ALA A 8 -10.39 -11.74 -4.21
CA ALA A 8 -11.41 -10.97 -3.51
C ALA A 8 -11.71 -9.66 -4.24
N ASN A 9 -12.99 -9.31 -4.30
CA ASN A 9 -13.45 -8.08 -4.92
C ASN A 9 -13.06 -6.85 -4.10
N ILE A 10 -12.51 -5.85 -4.78
CA ILE A 10 -12.15 -4.57 -4.16
C ILE A 10 -13.38 -3.66 -4.18
N LYS A 11 -13.78 -3.13 -3.01
CA LYS A 11 -14.95 -2.23 -2.88
C LYS A 11 -14.58 -0.77 -2.84
N CYS A 12 -13.50 -0.43 -2.15
CA CYS A 12 -13.03 0.93 -2.00
C CYS A 12 -11.50 0.99 -2.01
N PHE A 13 -10.99 2.12 -2.49
CA PHE A 13 -9.58 2.47 -2.50
C PHE A 13 -9.42 3.76 -1.69
N GLN A 14 -8.57 3.74 -0.66
CA GLN A 14 -8.31 4.89 0.21
C GLN A 14 -6.90 5.40 -0.10
N ALA A 15 -6.77 6.70 -0.34
CA ALA A 15 -5.50 7.38 -0.53
C ALA A 15 -5.42 8.66 0.31
N ASP A 16 -4.20 9.15 0.52
CA ASP A 16 -3.99 10.51 1.01
C ASP A 16 -4.22 11.56 -0.08
N GLU A 17 -4.15 12.83 0.32
CA GLU A 17 -4.23 13.97 -0.58
C GLU A 17 -2.88 14.28 -1.26
N GLY A 18 -1.95 13.32 -1.30
CA GLY A 18 -0.62 13.47 -1.91
C GLY A 18 -0.64 13.59 -3.44
N GLY A 19 -1.79 13.45 -4.09
CA GLY A 19 -1.98 13.66 -5.52
C GLY A 19 -1.54 12.50 -6.43
N GLU A 20 -0.65 11.63 -5.95
CA GLU A 20 -0.09 10.51 -6.72
C GLU A 20 -1.17 9.59 -7.31
N PHE A 21 -2.28 9.42 -6.59
CA PHE A 21 -3.36 8.51 -6.95
C PHE A 21 -4.56 9.18 -7.63
N TYR A 22 -4.54 10.50 -7.86
CA TYR A 22 -5.70 11.20 -8.41
C TYR A 22 -6.04 10.74 -9.83
N LYS A 23 -5.02 10.44 -10.63
CA LYS A 23 -5.20 9.91 -11.99
C LYS A 23 -5.80 8.51 -12.03
N LEU A 24 -5.83 7.80 -10.90
CA LEU A 24 -6.39 6.45 -10.80
C LEU A 24 -7.90 6.46 -10.56
N GLU A 25 -8.46 7.56 -10.06
CA GLU A 25 -9.89 7.69 -9.74
C GLU A 25 -10.80 7.35 -10.93
N PRO A 26 -10.58 7.85 -12.17
CA PRO A 26 -11.44 7.51 -13.31
C PRO A 26 -11.47 6.01 -13.62
N TYR A 27 -10.32 5.34 -13.47
CA TYR A 27 -10.21 3.89 -13.67
C TYR A 27 -10.98 3.13 -12.60
N LEU A 28 -10.82 3.52 -11.33
CA LEU A 28 -11.51 2.88 -10.21
C LEU A 28 -13.02 3.05 -10.32
N ASN A 29 -13.50 4.25 -10.64
CA ASN A 29 -14.92 4.53 -10.87
C ASN A 29 -15.49 3.70 -12.03
N LYS A 30 -14.76 3.59 -13.16
CA LYS A 30 -15.16 2.71 -14.29
C LYS A 30 -15.34 1.25 -13.88
N HIS A 31 -14.61 0.80 -12.87
CA HIS A 31 -14.68 -0.57 -12.36
C HIS A 31 -15.56 -0.72 -11.12
N GLY A 32 -16.30 0.32 -10.72
CA GLY A 32 -17.22 0.28 -9.58
C GLY A 32 -16.52 0.28 -8.22
N ILE A 33 -15.26 0.73 -8.16
CA ILE A 33 -14.49 0.85 -6.92
C ILE A 33 -14.58 2.30 -6.44
N LEU A 34 -15.05 2.50 -5.21
CA LEU A 34 -15.16 3.83 -4.61
C LEU A 34 -13.77 4.38 -4.22
N PHE A 35 -13.37 5.50 -4.80
CA PHE A 35 -12.20 6.25 -4.35
C PHE A 35 -12.55 7.05 -3.08
N ARG A 36 -11.64 7.07 -2.10
CA ARG A 36 -11.77 7.84 -0.86
C ARG A 36 -10.47 8.57 -0.53
N TYR A 37 -10.60 9.82 -0.13
CA TYR A 37 -9.49 10.63 0.36
C TYR A 37 -9.46 10.58 1.88
N SER A 38 -8.26 10.58 2.47
CA SER A 38 -8.11 10.79 3.90
C SER A 38 -8.36 12.26 4.22
N CYS A 39 -9.10 12.53 5.29
CA CYS A 39 -9.32 13.88 5.77
C CYS A 39 -7.98 14.49 6.25
N PRO A 40 -7.72 15.79 5.97
CA PRO A 40 -6.57 16.49 6.52
C PRO A 40 -6.44 16.31 8.04
N ALA A 41 -5.20 16.22 8.53
CA ALA A 41 -4.89 16.02 9.95
C ALA A 41 -5.44 14.72 10.58
N THR A 42 -5.83 13.72 9.77
CA THR A 42 -6.25 12.39 10.27
C THR A 42 -5.38 11.23 9.75
N PRO A 43 -4.05 11.24 10.04
CA PRO A 43 -3.12 10.21 9.54
C PRO A 43 -3.51 8.77 9.96
N GLN A 44 -4.29 8.63 11.04
CA GLN A 44 -4.80 7.34 11.51
C GLN A 44 -5.68 6.64 10.46
N GLN A 45 -6.33 7.38 9.55
CA GLN A 45 -7.14 6.80 8.46
C GLN A 45 -6.31 5.94 7.51
N ASN A 46 -5.05 6.31 7.29
CA ASN A 46 -4.10 5.57 6.43
C ASN A 46 -3.17 4.67 7.24
N GLY A 47 -3.22 4.74 8.57
CA GLY A 47 -2.28 4.08 9.46
C GLY A 47 -2.15 2.56 9.29
N VAL A 48 -3.20 1.86 8.82
CA VAL A 48 -3.12 0.43 8.49
C VAL A 48 -2.25 0.19 7.26
N ALA A 49 -2.43 0.99 6.20
CA ALA A 49 -1.65 0.89 4.97
C ALA A 49 -0.18 1.25 5.25
N GLU A 50 0.05 2.36 5.94
CA GLU A 50 1.39 2.83 6.33
C GLU A 50 2.13 1.82 7.22
N ARG A 51 1.44 1.21 8.19
CA ARG A 51 2.03 0.18 9.07
C ARG A 51 2.40 -1.08 8.29
N LYS A 52 1.56 -1.52 7.35
CA LYS A 52 1.87 -2.65 6.49
C LYS A 52 3.06 -2.35 5.59
N TYR A 53 3.11 -1.16 5.00
CA TYR A 53 4.24 -0.72 4.18
C TYR A 53 5.56 -0.76 4.97
N ARG A 54 5.59 -0.15 6.17
CA ARG A 54 6.76 -0.20 7.06
C ARG A 54 7.16 -1.62 7.39
N ASN A 55 6.21 -2.48 7.75
CA ASN A 55 6.52 -3.88 8.08
C ASN A 55 7.16 -4.63 6.90
N VAL A 56 6.71 -4.40 5.67
CA VAL A 56 7.31 -5.01 4.48
C VAL A 56 8.72 -4.46 4.24
N ALA A 57 8.89 -3.14 4.32
CA ALA A 57 10.19 -2.50 4.15
C ALA A 57 11.23 -2.99 5.17
N GLU A 58 10.84 -3.10 6.44
CA GLU A 58 11.72 -3.62 7.50
C GLU A 58 12.07 -5.09 7.30
N LYS A 59 11.10 -5.93 6.87
CA LYS A 59 11.40 -7.33 6.52
C LYS A 59 12.44 -7.43 5.41
N ILE A 60 12.30 -6.62 4.36
CA ILE A 60 13.27 -6.58 3.25
C ILE A 60 14.65 -6.16 3.76
N ARG A 61 14.72 -5.11 4.59
CA ARG A 61 15.98 -4.64 5.21
C ARG A 61 16.65 -5.74 6.04
N CYS A 62 15.90 -6.43 6.90
CA CYS A 62 16.42 -7.55 7.68
C CYS A 62 16.92 -8.69 6.79
N SER A 63 16.18 -9.05 5.73
CA SER A 63 16.61 -10.08 4.78
C SER A 63 17.91 -9.70 4.07
N LEU A 64 18.04 -8.45 3.59
CA LEU A 64 19.25 -7.95 2.95
C LEU A 64 20.45 -7.92 3.91
N PHE A 65 20.22 -7.48 5.15
CA PHE A 65 21.25 -7.48 6.19
C PHE A 65 21.78 -8.89 6.45
N ASN A 66 20.90 -9.88 6.60
CA ASN A 66 21.30 -11.28 6.80
C ASN A 66 22.09 -11.85 5.61
N LEU A 67 21.67 -11.54 4.37
CA LEU A 67 22.39 -11.97 3.17
C LEU A 67 23.80 -11.37 3.10
N ASN A 68 23.95 -10.09 3.44
CA ASN A 68 25.26 -9.44 3.49
C ASN A 68 26.15 -10.02 4.59
N TYR A 69 25.61 -10.34 5.77
CA TYR A 69 26.37 -10.99 6.84
C TYR A 69 26.92 -12.37 6.43
N HIS A 70 26.15 -13.14 5.66
CA HIS A 70 26.62 -14.42 5.13
C HIS A 70 27.75 -14.29 4.08
N GLN A 71 27.88 -13.14 3.39
CA GLN A 71 28.99 -12.89 2.48
C GLN A 71 30.31 -12.55 3.19
N PHE A 72 30.27 -12.09 4.45
CA PHE A 72 31.48 -11.74 5.23
C PHE A 72 31.98 -12.87 6.15
N LEU A 73 31.22 -13.96 6.29
CA LEU A 73 31.56 -15.14 7.09
C LEU A 73 31.78 -16.40 6.24
N GLY A 74 31.95 -16.25 4.92
CA GLY A 74 32.32 -17.31 3.98
C GLY A 74 33.79 -17.24 3.58
#